data_AF-A0A838M127-F1
#
_entry.id   AF-A0A838M127-F1
#
_cell.length_a   1.000
_cell.length_b   1.000
_cell.length_c   1.000
_cell.angle_alpha   90.00
_cell.angle_beta   90.00
_cell.angle_gamma   90.00
#
_symmetry.space_group_name_H-M   'P 1'
#
loop_
_entity.id
_entity.type
_entity.pdbx_description
1 polymer ?
#
loop_
_entity_poly.entity_id
_entity_poly.type
_entity_poly.pdbx_seq_one_letter_code
_entity_poly.pdbx_strand_id
1 'polypeptide(L)'
;MANTDNLRDLIDIARREISDVPPEVWDRFTLLAGLRFGASTLYVNAVSRKRARLELLAQLDADLDSQTLAAKLGVSVRHAQRLKRLR
;
A
#
# COMPACT_ATOMS: atom_id res chain seq x y z
N MET A 1 4.77 6.56 15.54
CA MET A 1 3.91 6.34 14.36
C MET A 1 4.74 6.72 13.15
N ALA A 2 5.29 5.74 12.43
CA ALA A 2 6.08 6.01 11.23
C ALA A 2 5.14 6.58 10.17
N ASN A 3 5.46 7.76 9.65
CA ASN A 3 4.68 8.44 8.64
C ASN A 3 4.91 7.70 7.30
N THR A 4 4.21 6.58 7.12
CA THR A 4 4.35 5.61 6.02
C THR A 4 3.96 6.19 4.65
N ASP A 5 3.57 7.47 4.61
CA ASP A 5 3.17 8.23 3.43
C ASP A 5 4.33 9.05 2.83
N ASN A 6 5.58 8.74 3.19
CA ASN A 6 6.73 9.38 2.57
C ASN A 6 7.32 8.51 1.45
N LEU A 7 7.76 9.17 0.37
CA LEU A 7 8.30 8.49 -0.83
C LEU A 7 9.48 7.57 -0.50
N ARG A 8 10.30 7.92 0.50
CA ARG A 8 11.48 7.15 0.89
C ARG A 8 11.08 5.79 1.50
N ASP A 9 10.13 5.78 2.42
CA ASP A 9 9.62 4.57 3.05
C ASP A 9 8.99 3.63 2.00
N LEU A 10 8.26 4.19 1.02
CA LEU A 10 7.70 3.41 -0.08
C LEU A 10 8.78 2.75 -0.95
N ILE A 11 9.84 3.49 -1.28
CA ILE A 11 10.98 2.94 -2.04
C ILE A 11 11.69 1.85 -1.23
N ASP A 12 11.89 2.06 0.07
CA ASP A 12 12.55 1.09 0.94
C ASP A 12 11.73 -0.20 1.13
N ILE A 13 10.40 -0.12 1.13
CA ILE A 13 9.51 -1.29 1.11
C ILE A 13 9.65 -2.00 -0.24
N ALA A 14 9.53 -1.27 -1.36
CA ALA A 14 9.61 -1.87 -2.69
C ALA A 14 10.97 -2.56 -2.94
N ARG A 15 12.08 -1.95 -2.48
CA ARG A 15 13.42 -2.53 -2.56
C ARG A 15 13.56 -3.83 -1.76
N ARG A 16 12.82 -4.01 -0.66
CA ARG A 16 12.82 -5.24 0.14
C ARG A 16 12.03 -6.38 -0.50
N GLU A 17 10.93 -6.06 -1.16
CA GLU A 17 10.05 -7.04 -1.83
C GLU A 17 10.58 -7.47 -3.20
N ILE A 18 11.42 -6.65 -3.84
CA ILE A 18 11.94 -6.86 -5.20
C ILE A 18 13.47 -6.92 -5.14
N SER A 19 13.98 -8.09 -4.71
CA SER A 19 15.42 -8.33 -4.49
C SER A 19 16.21 -8.66 -5.76
N ASP A 20 15.54 -8.86 -6.88
CA ASP A 20 16.09 -9.16 -8.20
C ASP A 20 16.57 -7.91 -8.95
N VAL A 21 16.24 -6.71 -8.46
CA VAL A 21 16.64 -5.44 -9.08
C VAL A 21 17.98 -4.96 -8.49
N PRO A 22 19.00 -4.69 -9.33
CA PRO A 22 20.30 -4.22 -8.86
C PRO A 22 20.23 -2.88 -8.08
N PRO A 23 21.10 -2.67 -7.07
CA PRO A 23 21.11 -1.45 -6.25
C PRO A 23 21.23 -0.16 -7.07
N GLU A 24 22.01 -0.17 -8.15
CA GLU A 24 22.27 1.01 -8.98
C GLU A 24 21.01 1.46 -9.73
N VAL A 25 20.12 0.52 -10.04
CA VAL A 25 18.81 0.83 -10.65
C VAL A 25 17.93 1.56 -9.66
N TRP A 26 17.91 1.10 -8.40
CA TRP A 26 17.16 1.76 -7.34
C TRP A 26 17.65 3.17 -7.06
N ASP A 27 18.97 3.40 -7.08
CA ASP A 27 19.53 4.71 -6.83
C ASP A 27 19.16 5.70 -7.94
N ARG A 28 19.25 5.28 -9.21
CA ARG A 28 18.76 6.09 -10.35
C ARG A 28 17.26 6.37 -10.25
N PHE A 29 16.45 5.37 -9.90
CA PHE A 29 15.01 5.54 -9.73
C PHE A 29 14.70 6.56 -8.63
N THR A 30 15.37 6.44 -7.48
CA THR A 30 15.18 7.31 -6.33
C THR A 30 15.51 8.76 -6.69
N LEU A 31 16.61 8.98 -7.42
CA LEU A 31 16.99 10.30 -7.93
C LEU A 31 15.92 10.87 -8.86
N LEU A 32 15.47 10.09 -9.86
CA LEU A 32 14.45 10.54 -10.82
C LEU A 32 13.11 10.83 -10.16
N ALA A 33 12.68 9.99 -9.21
CA ALA A 33 11.47 10.19 -8.44
C ALA A 33 11.56 11.46 -7.57
N GLY A 34 12.70 11.69 -6.91
CA GLY A 34 12.97 12.90 -6.15
C GLY A 34 12.95 14.17 -7.00
N LEU A 35 13.60 14.15 -8.17
CA LEU A 35 13.61 15.29 -9.10
C LEU A 35 12.21 15.64 -9.61
N ARG A 36 11.38 14.63 -9.87
CA ARG A 36 10.07 14.84 -10.50
C ARG A 36 8.94 15.09 -9.51
N PHE A 37 9.03 14.52 -8.30
CA PHE A 37 7.95 14.53 -7.33
C PHE A 37 8.36 14.96 -5.92
N GLY A 38 9.65 15.20 -5.65
CA GLY A 38 10.16 15.49 -4.30
C GLY A 38 9.61 16.77 -3.66
N ALA A 39 9.19 17.75 -4.47
CA ALA A 39 8.52 18.97 -4.00
C ALA A 39 6.99 18.90 -4.09
N SER A 40 6.43 17.75 -4.52
CA SER A 40 5.00 17.57 -4.75
C SER A 40 4.35 16.76 -3.65
N THR A 41 3.22 17.24 -3.13
CA THR A 41 2.33 16.41 -2.30
C THR A 41 1.29 15.77 -3.20
N LEU A 42 1.43 14.47 -3.44
CA LEU A 42 0.45 13.72 -4.22
C LEU A 42 -0.73 13.33 -3.31
N TYR A 43 -1.87 13.99 -3.51
CA TYR A 43 -3.09 13.60 -2.83
C TYR A 43 -3.64 12.30 -3.43
N VAL A 44 -3.57 11.20 -2.66
CA VAL A 44 -4.23 9.95 -3.03
C VAL A 44 -5.69 10.01 -2.57
N ASN A 45 -6.60 10.15 -3.52
CA ASN A 45 -8.02 10.32 -3.25
C ASN A 45 -8.59 9.14 -2.41
N ALA A 46 -9.63 9.43 -1.62
CA ALA A 46 -10.28 8.39 -0.81
C ALA A 46 -11.10 7.41 -1.66
N VAL A 47 -11.56 7.83 -2.83
CA VAL A 47 -12.41 7.04 -3.74
C VAL A 47 -11.63 5.89 -4.37
N SER A 48 -10.44 6.14 -4.92
CA SER A 48 -9.56 5.10 -5.46
C SER A 48 -9.09 4.15 -4.36
N ARG A 49 -8.84 4.65 -3.13
CA ARG A 49 -8.54 3.78 -1.98
C ARG A 49 -9.70 2.86 -1.61
N LYS A 50 -10.95 3.33 -1.64
CA LYS A 50 -12.13 2.49 -1.40
C LYS A 50 -12.27 1.44 -2.51
N ARG A 51 -12.15 1.85 -3.78
CA ARG A 51 -12.27 0.96 -4.93
C ARG A 51 -11.20 -0.14 -4.91
N ALA A 52 -9.93 0.23 -4.74
CA ALA A 52 -8.82 -0.73 -4.65
C ALA A 52 -9.02 -1.73 -3.50
N ARG A 53 -9.52 -1.28 -2.34
CA ARG A 53 -9.84 -2.18 -1.21
C ARG A 53 -10.97 -3.15 -1.53
N LEU A 54 -12.01 -2.71 -2.24
CA LEU A 54 -13.11 -3.59 -2.64
C LEU A 54 -12.65 -4.61 -3.69
N GLU A 55 -11.80 -4.19 -4.63
CA GLU A 55 -11.17 -5.09 -5.62
C GLU A 55 -10.29 -6.15 -4.93
N LEU A 56 -9.45 -5.74 -3.96
CA LEU A 56 -8.66 -6.66 -3.12
C LEU A 56 -9.55 -7.59 -2.30
N LEU A 57 -10.63 -7.08 -1.69
CA LEU A 57 -11.57 -7.89 -0.91
C LEU A 57 -12.24 -8.96 -1.79
N ALA A 58 -12.53 -8.66 -3.06
CA ALA A 58 -13.11 -9.62 -4.00
C ALA A 58 -12.13 -10.74 -4.39
N GLN A 59 -10.82 -10.48 -4.38
CA GLN A 59 -9.77 -11.45 -4.69
C GLN A 59 -9.39 -12.36 -3.50
N LEU A 60 -9.78 -11.97 -2.28
CA LEU A 60 -9.45 -12.69 -1.06
C LEU A 60 -10.50 -13.76 -0.72
N ASP A 61 -10.06 -14.88 -0.15
CA ASP A 61 -10.96 -15.95 0.31
C ASP A 61 -11.93 -15.47 1.39
N ALA A 62 -13.18 -15.94 1.32
CA ALA A 62 -14.24 -15.56 2.26
C ALA A 62 -13.95 -16.02 3.70
N ASP A 63 -13.17 -17.08 3.85
CA ASP A 63 -12.88 -17.71 5.14
C ASP A 63 -11.72 -17.07 5.91
N LEU A 64 -11.05 -16.06 5.34
CA LEU A 64 -9.99 -15.34 6.04
C LEU A 64 -10.51 -14.73 7.36
N ASP A 65 -9.71 -14.88 8.41
CA ASP A 65 -9.98 -14.24 9.69
C ASP A 65 -9.90 -12.70 9.56
N SER A 66 -10.65 -12.01 10.40
CA SER A 66 -10.76 -10.56 10.42
C SER A 66 -9.41 -9.88 10.73
N GLN A 67 -8.51 -10.52 11.48
CA GLN A 67 -7.17 -9.96 11.74
C GLN A 67 -6.31 -10.01 10.48
N THR A 68 -6.30 -11.15 9.79
CA THR A 68 -5.56 -11.31 8.53
C THR A 68 -6.12 -10.39 7.45
N LEU A 69 -7.44 -10.26 7.37
CA LEU A 69 -8.11 -9.35 6.43
C LEU A 69 -7.77 -7.87 6.70
N ALA A 70 -7.73 -7.48 7.97
CA ALA A 70 -7.35 -6.12 8.39
C ALA A 70 -5.92 -5.78 7.98
N ALA A 71 -4.97 -6.70 8.19
CA ALA A 71 -3.58 -6.54 7.79
C ALA A 71 -3.44 -6.40 6.28
N LYS A 72 -4.10 -7.28 5.50
CA LYS A 72 -4.03 -7.25 4.03
C LYS A 72 -4.67 -6.00 3.41
N LEU A 73 -5.76 -5.52 3.98
CA LEU A 73 -6.49 -4.33 3.46
C LEU A 73 -5.98 -3.00 4.02
N GLY A 74 -5.08 -3.03 5.02
CA GLY A 74 -4.59 -1.84 5.72
C GLY A 74 -5.71 -1.07 6.42
N VAL A 75 -6.61 -1.79 7.11
CA VAL A 75 -7.75 -1.20 7.84
C VAL A 75 -7.82 -1.75 9.27
N SER A 76 -8.63 -1.11 10.13
CA SER A 76 -8.86 -1.65 11.48
C SER A 76 -9.64 -2.98 11.43
N VAL A 77 -9.43 -3.82 12.44
CA VAL A 77 -10.15 -5.11 12.58
C VAL A 77 -11.67 -4.91 12.58
N ARG A 78 -12.17 -3.85 13.23
CA ARG A 78 -13.60 -3.49 13.23
C ARG A 78 -14.11 -3.18 11.82
N HIS A 79 -13.30 -2.52 10.99
CA HIS A 79 -13.67 -2.23 9.61
C HIS A 79 -13.64 -3.52 8.76
N ALA A 80 -12.64 -4.39 8.96
CA ALA A 80 -12.57 -5.68 8.30
C ALA A 80 -13.79 -6.57 8.64
N GLN A 81 -14.21 -6.63 9.90
CA GLN A 81 -15.43 -7.34 10.32
C GLN A 81 -16.69 -6.80 9.64
N ARG A 82 -16.81 -5.47 9.53
CA ARG A 82 -17.92 -4.84 8.83
C ARG A 82 -17.92 -5.22 7.34
N LEU A 83 -16.76 -5.21 6.68
CA LEU A 83 -16.63 -5.61 5.28
C LEU A 83 -16.99 -7.09 5.07
N LYS A 84 -16.57 -7.98 5.98
CA LYS A 84 -16.92 -9.41 5.93
C LYS A 84 -18.43 -9.67 6.05
N ARG A 85 -19.19 -8.78 6.72
CA ARG A 85 -20.66 -8.84 6.80
C ARG A 85 -21.39 -8.27 5.59
N LEU A 86 -20.72 -7.45 4.77
CA LEU A 86 -21.30 -6.82 3.58
C LEU A 86 -21.05 -7.64 2.30
N ARG A 87 -20.20 -8.66 2.39
CA ARG A 87 -19.95 -9.67 1.36
C ARG A 87 -20.93 -10.81 1.57
#